data_AF-A0A1V4WN87-F1
#
_entry.id   AF-A0A1V4WN87-F1
#
_cell.length_a   1.000
_cell.length_b   1.000
_cell.length_c   1.000
_cell.angle_alpha   90.00
_cell.angle_beta   90.00
_cell.angle_gamma   90.00
#
_symmetry.space_group_name_H-M   'P 1'
#
loop_
_entity.id
_entity.type
_entity.pdbx_description
1 polymer ?
#
loop_
_entity_poly.entity_id
_entity_poly.type
_entity_poly.pdbx_seq_one_letter_code
_entity_poly.pdbx_strand_id
1 'polypeptide(L)'
;MGTQDFPAYRRTKADGLLDQKIKELESLLNPCTLCPRQCKVNRTVGERGYCRAPYDLYVSAVFAHFGEEPPLVGTNGSGTIFLTHCNLKCLFCQNYDISILGDGSPCSYGQLATLMIDLEEKGCHNINFVTPTHYVPQLVRSLSVAIDRGLSIPIVYNCGGYESLEVIRLLEGIVDIYMPDIKFLDGTLSKRFCRAEDYPEVVRAVVREMQRQVGDLLIDSSGIARRGLLIRHLVMPSCGEDTKNVLQFIKDEISQDAFVNIMAQYHPCYRADKYREISKRITDQEFREALEFARSIGLSRASHH
;
A
#
# COMPACT_ATOMS: atom_id res chain seq x y z
N MET A 1 4.12 -21.54 12.95
CA MET A 1 5.46 -21.13 12.47
C MET A 1 6.20 -20.54 13.66
N GLY A 2 7.39 -21.04 13.97
CA GLY A 2 8.15 -20.60 15.14
C GLY A 2 8.56 -19.13 15.04
N THR A 3 8.70 -18.48 16.20
CA THR A 3 9.06 -17.06 16.40
C THR A 3 10.48 -16.69 15.93
N GLN A 4 11.25 -17.60 15.35
CA GLN A 4 12.65 -17.38 14.98
C GLN A 4 12.86 -16.74 13.60
N ASP A 5 11.84 -16.74 12.71
CA ASP A 5 11.96 -16.26 11.33
C ASP A 5 11.18 -14.97 11.04
N PHE A 6 10.90 -14.18 12.08
CA PHE A 6 10.12 -12.96 11.99
C PHE A 6 10.98 -11.73 12.35
N PRO A 7 10.96 -10.66 11.55
CA PRO A 7 10.26 -10.49 10.27
C PRO A 7 10.86 -11.29 9.11
N ALA A 8 10.06 -11.59 8.07
CA ALA A 8 10.42 -12.53 7.01
C ALA A 8 11.65 -12.10 6.19
N TYR A 9 11.84 -10.78 6.00
CA TYR A 9 12.94 -10.23 5.20
C TYR A 9 14.33 -10.59 5.75
N ARG A 10 14.46 -10.83 7.06
CA ARG A 10 15.75 -11.17 7.69
C ARG A 10 16.24 -12.53 7.21
N ARG A 11 15.33 -13.50 7.16
CA ARG A 11 15.61 -14.83 6.62
C ARG A 11 15.88 -14.78 5.12
N THR A 12 15.05 -14.06 4.36
CA THR A 12 15.26 -13.84 2.92
C THR A 12 16.65 -13.26 2.62
N LYS A 13 17.16 -12.39 3.49
CA LYS A 13 18.54 -11.89 3.39
C LYS A 13 19.58 -12.94 3.76
N ALA A 14 19.42 -13.62 4.89
CA ALA A 14 20.36 -14.65 5.35
C ALA A 14 20.53 -15.78 4.33
N ASP A 15 19.45 -16.12 3.61
CA ASP A 15 19.44 -17.15 2.55
C ASP A 15 20.03 -16.62 1.22
N GLY A 16 20.47 -15.36 1.14
CA GLY A 16 21.02 -14.72 -0.07
C GLY A 16 19.99 -14.37 -1.15
N LEU A 17 18.70 -14.61 -0.89
CA LEU A 17 17.61 -14.37 -1.83
C LEU A 17 17.29 -12.89 -2.01
N LEU A 18 17.53 -12.07 -0.98
CA LEU A 18 17.25 -10.62 -1.03
C LEU A 18 18.08 -9.94 -2.13
N ASP A 19 19.36 -10.28 -2.26
CA ASP A 19 20.24 -9.69 -3.27
C ASP A 19 19.87 -10.11 -4.70
N GLN A 20 19.34 -11.33 -4.87
CA GLN A 20 18.81 -11.79 -6.15
C GLN A 20 17.57 -10.98 -6.54
N LYS A 21 16.62 -10.85 -5.61
CA LYS A 21 15.40 -10.06 -5.80
C LYS A 21 15.71 -8.59 -6.09
N ILE A 22 16.72 -7.99 -5.44
CA ILE A 22 17.18 -6.62 -5.74
C ILE A 22 17.63 -6.51 -7.20
N LYS A 23 18.47 -7.43 -7.69
CA LYS A 23 18.93 -7.40 -9.08
C LYS A 23 17.78 -7.55 -10.08
N GLU A 24 16.83 -8.43 -9.79
CA GLU A 24 15.63 -8.61 -10.61
C GLU A 24 14.78 -7.33 -10.62
N LEU A 25 14.50 -6.75 -9.46
CA LEU A 25 13.76 -5.48 -9.33
C LEU A 25 14.46 -4.31 -10.05
N GLU A 26 15.78 -4.22 -9.96
CA GLU A 26 16.58 -3.20 -10.66
C GLU A 26 16.52 -3.38 -12.18
N SER A 27 16.46 -4.62 -12.68
CA SER A 27 16.29 -4.88 -14.11
C SER A 27 14.96 -4.34 -14.66
N LEU A 28 13.91 -4.28 -13.82
CA LEU A 28 12.61 -3.73 -14.18
C LEU A 28 12.59 -2.19 -14.26
N LEU A 29 13.72 -1.50 -14.05
CA LEU A 29 13.85 -0.06 -14.26
C LEU A 29 14.11 0.32 -15.73
N ASN A 30 14.53 -0.64 -16.56
CA ASN A 30 14.79 -0.43 -17.98
C ASN A 30 14.57 -1.70 -18.83
N PRO A 31 13.48 -1.78 -19.62
CA PRO A 31 12.38 -0.81 -19.68
C PRO A 31 11.52 -0.86 -18.41
N CYS A 32 11.04 0.31 -17.94
CA CYS A 32 10.27 0.38 -16.69
C CYS A 32 8.93 -0.37 -16.74
N THR A 33 8.81 -1.44 -15.94
CA THR A 33 7.59 -2.27 -15.78
C THR A 33 7.12 -2.42 -14.32
N LEU A 34 7.64 -1.59 -13.41
CA LEU A 34 7.33 -1.63 -11.98
C LEU A 34 5.83 -1.48 -11.60
N CYS A 35 4.98 -1.05 -12.53
CA CYS A 35 3.55 -0.92 -12.30
C CYS A 35 2.76 -1.23 -13.59
N PRO A 36 1.43 -1.42 -13.50
CA PRO A 36 0.61 -1.81 -14.64
C PRO A 36 0.61 -0.80 -15.79
N ARG A 37 1.04 0.45 -15.54
CA ARG A 37 1.22 1.46 -16.58
C ARG A 37 2.21 1.05 -17.66
N GLN A 38 3.16 0.16 -17.36
CA GLN A 38 4.19 -0.34 -18.28
C GLN A 38 4.74 0.76 -19.21
N CYS A 39 5.18 1.87 -18.62
CA CYS A 39 5.59 3.04 -19.41
C CYS A 39 6.88 2.81 -20.22
N LYS A 40 7.63 1.75 -19.91
CA LYS A 40 8.83 1.30 -20.62
C LYS A 40 9.96 2.32 -20.75
N VAL A 41 9.90 3.42 -20.02
CA VAL A 41 10.99 4.40 -19.95
C VAL A 41 12.23 3.78 -19.32
N ASN A 42 13.40 4.30 -19.68
CA ASN A 42 14.66 3.97 -19.05
C ASN A 42 14.92 4.91 -17.86
N ARG A 43 14.59 4.45 -16.66
CA ARG A 43 14.75 5.27 -15.45
C ARG A 43 16.20 5.51 -15.08
N THR A 44 17.13 4.63 -15.46
CA THR A 44 18.55 4.73 -15.07
C THR A 44 19.28 5.87 -15.75
N VAL A 45 18.74 6.37 -16.88
CA VAL A 45 19.24 7.57 -17.58
C VAL A 45 18.37 8.81 -17.31
N GLY A 46 17.46 8.74 -16.33
CA GLY A 46 16.67 9.87 -15.87
C GLY A 46 15.31 10.06 -16.56
N GLU A 47 14.88 9.15 -17.45
CA GLU A 47 13.56 9.24 -18.06
C GLU A 47 12.44 9.03 -17.02
N ARG A 48 11.30 9.70 -17.23
CA ARG A 48 10.16 9.69 -16.29
C ARG A 48 8.89 9.24 -16.98
N GLY A 49 8.26 8.21 -16.44
CA GLY A 49 6.99 7.67 -16.91
C GLY A 49 5.76 8.41 -16.37
N TYR A 50 4.61 7.73 -16.40
CA TYR A 50 3.33 8.28 -15.94
C TYR A 50 3.36 8.77 -14.49
N CYS A 51 4.03 8.04 -13.58
CA CYS A 51 4.14 8.42 -12.16
C CYS A 51 4.92 9.73 -11.97
N ARG A 52 5.83 10.06 -12.91
CA ARG A 52 6.77 11.20 -12.86
C ARG A 52 7.85 11.10 -11.77
N ALA A 53 7.95 9.96 -11.10
CA ALA A 53 9.00 9.70 -10.13
C ALA A 53 10.39 9.67 -10.79
N PRO A 54 11.40 10.35 -10.23
CA PRO A 54 12.80 10.20 -10.63
C PRO A 54 13.36 8.82 -10.31
N TYR A 55 14.62 8.57 -10.67
CA TYR A 55 15.34 7.37 -10.24
C TYR A 55 15.61 7.39 -8.73
N ASP A 56 16.09 8.53 -8.21
CA ASP A 56 16.36 8.69 -6.78
C ASP A 56 15.06 8.67 -5.98
N LEU A 57 15.13 8.09 -4.80
CA LEU A 57 13.99 8.01 -3.89
C LEU A 57 13.72 9.39 -3.29
N TYR A 58 12.45 9.77 -3.20
CA TYR A 58 12.03 11.03 -2.56
C TYR A 58 11.10 10.74 -1.39
N VAL A 59 11.40 11.34 -0.24
CA VAL A 59 10.63 11.25 1.00
C VAL A 59 10.03 12.61 1.32
N SER A 60 8.73 12.63 1.59
CA SER A 60 8.04 13.84 2.06
C SER A 60 8.11 13.97 3.59
N ALA A 61 7.78 12.89 4.31
CA ALA A 61 7.72 12.90 5.77
C ALA A 61 8.08 11.54 6.37
N VAL A 62 8.64 11.56 7.58
CA VAL A 62 8.96 10.37 8.39
C VAL A 62 8.58 10.61 9.84
N PHE A 63 7.69 9.80 10.40
CA PHE A 63 7.20 9.98 11.76
C PHE A 63 6.48 8.73 12.31
N ALA A 64 6.32 8.68 13.64
CA ALA A 64 5.42 7.73 14.28
C ALA A 64 3.97 8.17 14.02
N HIS A 65 3.27 7.47 13.14
CA HIS A 65 1.91 7.81 12.74
C HIS A 65 0.88 7.10 13.61
N PHE A 66 -0.01 7.89 14.21
CA PHE A 66 -1.09 7.41 15.09
C PHE A 66 -2.46 7.39 14.39
N GLY A 67 -2.52 7.71 13.10
CA GLY A 67 -3.75 7.73 12.30
C GLY A 67 -3.94 6.50 11.39
N GLU A 68 -3.03 5.51 11.44
CA GLU A 68 -3.23 4.21 10.78
C GLU A 68 -4.19 3.31 11.60
N GLU A 69 -4.50 2.11 11.12
CA GLU A 69 -5.38 1.19 11.84
C GLU A 69 -4.81 0.76 13.20
N PRO A 70 -5.68 0.50 14.20
CA PRO A 70 -5.25 0.13 15.54
C PRO A 70 -4.17 -0.97 15.61
N PRO A 71 -4.23 -2.05 14.80
CA PRO A 71 -3.19 -3.09 14.82
C PRO A 71 -1.82 -2.61 14.33
N LEU A 72 -1.75 -1.55 13.52
CA LEU A 72 -0.48 -0.97 13.06
C LEU A 72 0.08 0.07 14.02
N VAL A 73 -0.80 0.78 14.73
CA VAL A 73 -0.44 1.92 15.59
C VAL A 73 -0.05 1.48 16.99
N GLY A 74 -0.81 0.56 17.60
CA GLY A 74 -0.60 0.18 18.99
C GLY A 74 -0.45 1.38 19.93
N THR A 75 0.56 1.35 20.80
CA THR A 75 0.89 2.45 21.72
C THR A 75 1.94 3.42 21.19
N ASN A 76 2.72 3.03 20.17
CA ASN A 76 3.97 3.73 19.80
C ASN A 76 3.95 4.26 18.36
N GLY A 77 2.88 4.01 17.61
CA GLY A 77 2.74 4.44 16.22
C GLY A 77 3.23 3.41 15.21
N SER A 78 2.71 3.56 13.98
CA SER A 78 3.26 2.95 12.78
C SER A 78 4.40 3.83 12.27
N GLY A 79 5.60 3.27 12.10
CA GLY A 79 6.77 4.02 11.65
C GLY A 79 6.65 4.37 10.17
N THR A 80 6.01 5.49 9.88
CA THR A 80 5.50 5.78 8.54
C THR A 80 6.49 6.63 7.75
N ILE A 81 6.75 6.22 6.52
CA ILE A 81 7.60 6.91 5.55
C ILE A 81 6.75 7.24 4.33
N PHE A 82 6.38 8.51 4.19
CA PHE A 82 5.63 9.01 3.04
C PHE A 82 6.56 9.25 1.86
N LEU A 83 6.39 8.45 0.81
CA LEU A 83 7.10 8.60 -0.45
C LEU A 83 6.34 9.56 -1.37
N THR A 84 7.08 10.24 -2.24
CA THR A 84 6.47 11.16 -3.22
C THR A 84 6.15 10.46 -4.53
N HIS A 85 5.28 11.07 -5.32
CA HIS A 85 4.72 10.56 -6.57
C HIS A 85 3.78 9.36 -6.40
N CYS A 86 3.02 9.05 -7.44
CA CYS A 86 2.06 7.96 -7.45
C CYS A 86 1.81 7.49 -8.89
N ASN A 87 1.62 6.19 -9.08
CA ASN A 87 1.29 5.56 -10.36
C ASN A 87 -0.20 5.62 -10.71
N LEU A 88 -1.08 5.81 -9.73
CA LEU A 88 -2.54 5.85 -9.93
C LEU A 88 -3.04 7.26 -10.24
N LYS A 89 -2.62 8.28 -9.48
CA LYS A 89 -2.99 9.71 -9.66
C LYS A 89 -4.50 9.98 -9.65
N CYS A 90 -5.18 9.48 -8.62
CA CYS A 90 -6.60 9.71 -8.39
C CYS A 90 -6.95 11.21 -8.43
N LEU A 91 -8.06 11.56 -9.08
CA LEU A 91 -8.55 12.94 -9.19
C LEU A 91 -9.08 13.50 -7.86
N PHE A 92 -9.22 12.64 -6.85
CA PHE A 92 -9.65 12.96 -5.49
C PHE A 92 -8.54 12.71 -4.45
N CYS A 93 -7.27 12.65 -4.87
CA CYS A 93 -6.15 12.37 -3.96
C CYS A 93 -6.06 13.40 -2.84
N GLN A 94 -6.17 12.95 -1.59
CA GLN A 94 -6.02 13.80 -0.40
C GLN A 94 -4.56 14.26 -0.20
N ASN A 95 -3.61 13.42 -0.63
CA ASN A 95 -2.17 13.66 -0.56
C ASN A 95 -1.60 14.12 -1.92
N TYR A 96 -2.33 14.98 -2.65
CA TYR A 96 -1.97 15.35 -4.03
C TYR A 96 -0.70 16.20 -4.13
N ASP A 97 -0.40 16.98 -3.10
CA ASP A 97 0.86 17.68 -2.89
C ASP A 97 2.07 16.73 -3.03
N ILE A 98 2.06 15.60 -2.33
CA ILE A 98 3.18 14.66 -2.37
C ILE A 98 3.04 13.65 -3.52
N SER A 99 1.82 13.17 -3.80
CA SER A 99 1.56 12.08 -4.76
C SER A 99 1.50 12.56 -6.21
N ILE A 100 1.12 13.82 -6.44
CA ILE A 100 0.96 14.39 -7.78
C ILE A 100 2.01 15.47 -8.04
N LEU A 101 2.19 16.43 -7.12
CA LEU A 101 3.18 17.51 -7.28
C LEU A 101 4.60 17.03 -6.94
N GLY A 102 4.74 15.96 -6.15
CA GLY A 102 6.03 15.35 -5.86
C GLY A 102 6.79 16.05 -4.73
N ASP A 103 6.08 16.75 -3.84
CA ASP A 103 6.71 17.50 -2.75
C ASP A 103 7.43 16.58 -1.75
N GLY A 104 8.72 16.85 -1.54
CA GLY A 104 9.63 16.06 -0.71
C GLY A 104 11.08 16.23 -1.13
N SER A 105 11.98 15.50 -0.47
CA SER A 105 13.43 15.62 -0.65
C SER A 105 14.06 14.31 -1.11
N PRO A 106 15.13 14.35 -1.93
CA PRO A 106 15.87 13.15 -2.31
C PRO A 106 16.47 12.48 -1.07
N CYS A 107 16.46 11.16 -1.07
CA CYS A 107 16.92 10.33 0.03
C CYS A 107 17.74 9.15 -0.52
N SER A 108 19.00 9.08 -0.12
CA SER A 108 19.89 7.96 -0.48
C SER A 108 19.52 6.68 0.26
N TYR A 109 20.03 5.54 -0.21
CA TYR A 109 19.77 4.24 0.44
C TYR A 109 20.23 4.20 1.90
N GLY A 110 21.40 4.79 2.18
CA GLY A 110 21.94 4.86 3.53
C GLY A 110 21.12 5.77 4.46
N GLN A 111 20.60 6.88 3.94
CA GLN A 111 19.71 7.77 4.69
C GLN A 111 18.38 7.08 4.99
N LEU A 112 17.75 6.43 3.99
CA LEU A 112 16.50 5.71 4.22
C LEU A 112 16.67 4.57 5.24
N ALA A 113 17.79 3.85 5.17
CA ALA A 113 18.12 2.83 6.17
C ALA A 113 18.26 3.41 7.58
N THR A 114 18.88 4.58 7.74
CA THR A 114 18.92 5.30 9.03
C THR A 114 17.51 5.64 9.51
N LEU A 115 16.66 6.20 8.64
CA LEU A 115 15.29 6.56 9.00
C LEU A 115 14.46 5.36 9.47
N MET A 116 14.68 4.17 8.89
CA MET A 116 14.05 2.94 9.36
C MET A 116 14.50 2.56 10.77
N ILE A 117 15.81 2.57 11.04
CA ILE A 117 16.36 2.29 12.38
C ILE A 117 15.84 3.31 13.40
N ASP A 118 15.87 4.60 13.06
CA ASP A 118 15.40 5.67 13.96
C ASP A 118 13.92 5.49 14.37
N LEU A 119 13.08 4.97 13.48
CA LEU A 119 11.67 4.68 13.78
C LEU A 119 11.53 3.47 14.71
N GLU A 120 12.33 2.42 14.50
CA GLU A 120 12.38 1.25 15.38
C GLU A 120 12.89 1.64 16.78
N GLU A 121 13.96 2.44 16.88
CA GLU A 121 14.51 2.92 18.15
C GLU A 121 13.53 3.81 18.92
N LYS A 122 12.64 4.54 18.21
CA LYS A 122 11.49 5.26 18.81
C LYS A 122 10.38 4.33 19.29
N GLY A 123 10.49 3.03 19.05
CA GLY A 123 9.55 2.00 19.47
C GLY A 123 8.37 1.79 18.52
N CYS A 124 8.42 2.31 17.28
CA CYS A 124 7.37 2.08 16.29
C CYS A 124 7.18 0.58 16.03
N HIS A 125 5.94 0.17 15.79
CA HIS A 125 5.61 -1.27 15.67
C HIS A 125 5.95 -1.89 14.31
N ASN A 126 6.22 -1.06 13.31
CA ASN A 126 6.51 -1.45 11.93
C ASN A 126 7.16 -0.29 11.17
N ILE A 127 7.72 -0.59 10.00
CA ILE A 127 8.07 0.39 8.97
C ILE A 127 7.00 0.35 7.88
N ASN A 128 6.27 1.44 7.73
CA ASN A 128 5.16 1.59 6.79
C ASN A 128 5.54 2.51 5.63
N PHE A 129 5.78 1.93 4.47
CA PHE A 129 6.02 2.67 3.25
C PHE A 129 4.70 3.02 2.58
N VAL A 130 4.42 4.32 2.44
CA VAL A 130 3.20 4.81 1.81
C VAL A 130 3.47 5.21 0.36
N THR A 131 2.72 4.61 -0.57
CA THR A 131 2.90 4.69 -2.03
C THR A 131 4.29 4.22 -2.52
N PRO A 132 4.72 2.99 -2.19
CA PRO A 132 6.07 2.47 -2.50
C PRO A 132 6.31 2.07 -3.96
N THR A 133 5.26 1.85 -4.75
CA THR A 133 5.27 1.13 -6.04
C THR A 133 6.41 1.52 -6.99
N HIS A 134 6.62 2.81 -7.21
CA HIS A 134 7.61 3.29 -8.18
C HIS A 134 9.02 3.38 -7.60
N TYR A 135 9.22 3.08 -6.32
CA TYR A 135 10.53 3.05 -5.67
C TYR A 135 10.90 1.68 -5.10
N VAL A 136 10.15 0.62 -5.40
CA VAL A 136 10.38 -0.72 -4.86
C VAL A 136 11.85 -1.18 -4.96
N PRO A 137 12.56 -1.07 -6.11
CA PRO A 137 13.97 -1.47 -6.17
C PRO A 137 14.85 -0.73 -5.16
N GLN A 138 14.68 0.59 -5.06
CA GLN A 138 15.40 1.47 -4.15
C GLN A 138 15.07 1.16 -2.68
N LEU A 139 13.80 0.89 -2.39
CA LEU A 139 13.32 0.54 -1.05
C LEU A 139 13.93 -0.77 -0.57
N VAL A 140 13.89 -1.82 -1.39
CA VAL A 140 14.44 -3.14 -1.03
C VAL A 140 15.97 -3.06 -0.87
N ARG A 141 16.65 -2.26 -1.70
CA ARG A 141 18.08 -2.00 -1.53
C ARG A 141 18.40 -1.27 -0.23
N SER A 142 17.58 -0.30 0.15
CA SER A 142 17.71 0.42 1.44
C SER A 142 17.40 -0.49 2.63
N LEU A 143 16.40 -1.37 2.49
CA LEU A 143 16.05 -2.38 3.49
C LEU A 143 17.22 -3.33 3.73
N SER A 144 17.92 -3.77 2.68
CA SER A 144 19.14 -4.58 2.84
C SER A 144 20.14 -3.89 3.78
N VAL A 145 20.39 -2.58 3.58
CA VAL A 145 21.28 -1.80 4.47
C VAL A 145 20.73 -1.69 5.89
N ALA A 146 19.41 -1.50 6.07
CA ALA A 146 18.80 -1.44 7.40
C ALA A 146 18.88 -2.78 8.15
N ILE A 147 18.76 -3.91 7.45
CA ILE A 147 18.93 -5.24 8.05
C ILE A 147 20.35 -5.40 8.61
N ASP A 148 21.38 -4.93 7.89
CA ASP A 148 22.77 -4.98 8.40
C ASP A 148 22.97 -4.11 9.65
N ARG A 149 22.11 -3.11 9.83
CA ARG A 149 22.10 -2.21 10.99
C ARG A 149 21.19 -2.70 12.12
N GLY A 150 20.54 -3.85 11.96
CA GLY A 150 19.77 -4.50 13.01
C GLY A 150 18.25 -4.40 12.90
N LEU A 151 17.70 -3.86 11.81
CA LEU A 151 16.25 -3.67 11.67
C LEU A 151 15.48 -4.97 11.93
N SER A 152 14.55 -4.96 12.90
CA SER A 152 13.88 -6.17 13.38
C SER A 152 12.35 -6.06 13.55
N ILE A 153 11.74 -5.00 13.02
CA ILE A 153 10.28 -4.80 12.99
C ILE A 153 9.67 -5.00 11.58
N PRO A 154 8.38 -5.35 11.48
CA PRO A 154 7.71 -5.68 10.22
C PRO A 154 7.73 -4.58 9.17
N ILE A 155 7.71 -4.97 7.90
CA ILE A 155 7.50 -4.05 6.77
C ILE A 155 6.03 -4.06 6.36
N VAL A 156 5.42 -2.87 6.34
CA VAL A 156 4.08 -2.61 5.81
C VAL A 156 4.19 -1.96 4.43
N TYR A 157 3.50 -2.54 3.44
CA TYR A 157 3.39 -2.02 2.08
C TYR A 157 2.01 -1.37 1.87
N ASN A 158 1.93 -0.06 2.10
CA ASN A 158 0.70 0.73 1.98
C ASN A 158 0.56 1.31 0.57
N CYS A 159 -0.40 0.81 -0.20
CA CYS A 159 -0.49 1.08 -1.63
C CYS A 159 -1.91 1.27 -2.14
N GLY A 160 -2.05 1.78 -3.36
CA GLY A 160 -3.34 1.98 -4.00
C GLY A 160 -3.97 0.73 -4.62
N GLY A 161 -3.30 -0.43 -4.55
CA GLY A 161 -3.73 -1.69 -5.16
C GLY A 161 -3.49 -1.79 -6.68
N TYR A 162 -2.98 -0.74 -7.34
CA TYR A 162 -2.65 -0.75 -8.77
C TYR A 162 -1.18 -1.16 -8.99
N GLU A 163 -0.85 -2.38 -8.60
CA GLU A 163 0.54 -2.87 -8.52
C GLU A 163 0.88 -3.82 -9.68
N SER A 164 2.15 -3.94 -10.03
CA SER A 164 2.59 -5.00 -10.96
C SER A 164 2.57 -6.35 -10.25
N LEU A 165 1.84 -7.33 -10.79
CA LEU A 165 1.79 -8.68 -10.22
C LEU A 165 3.18 -9.34 -10.15
N GLU A 166 4.04 -9.06 -11.13
CA GLU A 166 5.44 -9.51 -11.15
C GLU A 166 6.21 -8.93 -9.95
N VAL A 167 6.08 -7.63 -9.70
CA VAL A 167 6.74 -6.98 -8.55
C VAL A 167 6.21 -7.53 -7.23
N ILE A 168 4.90 -7.71 -7.10
CA ILE A 168 4.32 -8.28 -5.87
C ILE A 168 4.86 -9.69 -5.61
N ARG A 169 5.01 -10.54 -6.63
CA ARG A 169 5.66 -11.87 -6.47
C ARG A 169 7.11 -11.74 -5.98
N LEU A 170 7.86 -10.76 -6.48
CA LEU A 170 9.23 -10.50 -6.01
C LEU A 170 9.28 -10.05 -4.55
N LEU A 171 8.21 -9.44 -4.03
CA LEU A 171 8.10 -9.02 -2.63
C LEU A 171 7.77 -10.15 -1.64
N GLU A 172 7.51 -11.37 -2.12
CA GLU A 172 7.32 -12.53 -1.23
C GLU A 172 8.56 -12.76 -0.36
N GLY A 173 8.34 -12.82 0.95
CA GLY A 173 9.40 -12.94 1.95
C GLY A 173 10.11 -11.61 2.27
N ILE A 174 9.67 -10.47 1.71
CA ILE A 174 10.18 -9.13 2.04
C ILE A 174 9.13 -8.34 2.82
N VAL A 175 7.89 -8.32 2.32
CA VAL A 175 6.77 -7.61 2.97
C VAL A 175 6.07 -8.55 3.94
N ASP A 176 5.87 -8.10 5.17
CA ASP A 176 5.14 -8.86 6.19
C ASP A 176 3.65 -8.52 6.18
N ILE A 177 3.31 -7.24 5.95
CA ILE A 177 1.94 -6.76 5.96
C ILE A 177 1.65 -5.98 4.68
N TYR A 178 0.63 -6.39 3.94
CA TYR A 178 0.12 -5.61 2.80
C TYR A 178 -1.07 -4.77 3.25
N MET A 179 -1.11 -3.52 2.77
CA MET A 179 -2.22 -2.62 3.02
C MET A 179 -2.70 -1.93 1.74
N PRO A 180 -3.49 -2.63 0.89
CA PRO A 180 -4.05 -2.03 -0.31
C PRO A 180 -5.34 -1.23 -0.04
N ASP A 181 -5.40 -0.04 -0.60
CA ASP A 181 -6.60 0.80 -0.66
C ASP A 181 -7.41 0.49 -1.92
N ILE A 182 -8.40 -0.40 -1.82
CA ILE A 182 -9.32 -0.74 -2.91
C ILE A 182 -10.37 0.37 -3.07
N LYS A 183 -10.32 1.05 -4.20
CA LYS A 183 -11.19 2.21 -4.49
C LYS A 183 -12.44 1.84 -5.28
N PHE A 184 -12.26 0.99 -6.30
CA PHE A 184 -13.32 0.66 -7.25
C PHE A 184 -13.17 -0.77 -7.77
N LEU A 185 -14.28 -1.40 -8.16
CA LEU A 185 -14.29 -2.59 -9.04
C LEU A 185 -15.09 -2.38 -10.33
N ASP A 186 -15.56 -1.16 -10.56
CA ASP A 186 -16.11 -0.70 -11.84
C ASP A 186 -15.02 -0.02 -12.69
N GLY A 187 -14.82 -0.53 -13.91
CA GLY A 187 -13.81 -0.02 -14.84
C GLY A 187 -14.12 1.39 -15.35
N THR A 188 -15.40 1.75 -15.47
CA THR A 188 -15.85 3.09 -15.87
C THR A 188 -15.53 4.12 -14.78
N LEU A 189 -15.80 3.81 -13.52
CA LEU A 189 -15.45 4.65 -12.38
C LEU A 189 -13.93 4.80 -12.26
N SER A 190 -13.21 3.68 -12.37
CA SER A 190 -11.74 3.65 -12.29
C SER A 190 -11.07 4.43 -13.43
N LYS A 191 -11.56 4.29 -14.66
CA LYS A 191 -11.13 5.11 -15.80
C LYS A 191 -11.38 6.59 -15.54
N ARG A 192 -12.58 6.92 -15.08
CA ARG A 192 -13.01 8.31 -14.92
C ARG A 192 -12.24 9.02 -13.80
N PHE A 193 -12.06 8.38 -12.65
CA PHE A 193 -11.51 9.03 -11.45
C PHE A 193 -10.03 8.70 -11.18
N CYS A 194 -9.50 7.60 -11.72
CA CYS A 194 -8.12 7.17 -11.55
C CYS A 194 -7.34 7.06 -12.88
N ARG A 195 -8.00 7.28 -14.02
CA ARG A 195 -7.40 7.08 -15.36
C ARG A 195 -6.84 5.67 -15.54
N ALA A 196 -7.47 4.66 -14.93
CA ALA A 196 -7.05 3.27 -14.95
C ALA A 196 -8.30 2.41 -15.13
N GLU A 197 -8.71 2.21 -16.39
CA GLU A 197 -9.90 1.41 -16.73
C GLU A 197 -9.74 -0.05 -16.30
N ASP A 198 -8.50 -0.54 -16.33
CA ASP A 198 -8.02 -1.87 -15.97
C ASP A 198 -7.78 -2.06 -14.46
N TYR A 199 -8.08 -1.06 -13.63
CA TYR A 199 -7.85 -1.12 -12.19
C TYR A 199 -8.56 -2.31 -11.52
N PRO A 200 -9.84 -2.63 -11.82
CA PRO A 200 -10.53 -3.76 -11.20
C PRO A 200 -9.82 -5.11 -11.45
N GLU A 201 -9.38 -5.35 -12.68
CA GLU A 201 -8.69 -6.59 -13.05
C GLU A 201 -7.32 -6.68 -12.33
N VAL A 202 -6.58 -5.58 -12.31
CA VAL A 202 -5.28 -5.48 -11.65
C VAL A 202 -5.42 -5.70 -10.14
N VAL A 203 -6.28 -4.95 -9.47
CA VAL A 203 -6.40 -5.00 -8.00
C VAL A 203 -6.89 -6.37 -7.55
N ARG A 204 -7.80 -7.01 -8.29
CA ARG A 204 -8.22 -8.38 -7.99
C ARG A 204 -7.05 -9.37 -8.05
N ALA A 205 -6.24 -9.31 -9.10
CA ALA A 205 -5.09 -10.20 -9.24
C ALA A 205 -4.02 -9.95 -8.16
N VAL A 206 -3.72 -8.69 -7.90
CA VAL A 206 -2.72 -8.27 -6.91
C VAL A 206 -3.13 -8.65 -5.49
N VAL A 207 -4.37 -8.38 -5.09
CA VAL A 207 -4.83 -8.66 -3.73
C VAL A 207 -4.92 -10.16 -3.46
N ARG A 208 -5.30 -10.98 -4.46
CA ARG A 208 -5.20 -12.45 -4.35
C ARG A 208 -3.76 -12.92 -4.13
N GLU A 209 -2.80 -12.33 -4.83
CA GLU A 209 -1.38 -12.66 -4.64
C GLU A 209 -0.84 -12.18 -3.29
N MET A 210 -1.21 -10.98 -2.84
CA MET A 210 -0.89 -10.49 -1.49
C MET A 210 -1.42 -11.47 -0.43
N GLN A 211 -2.70 -11.84 -0.51
CA GLN A 211 -3.32 -12.82 0.38
C GLN A 211 -2.58 -14.16 0.35
N ARG A 212 -2.19 -14.67 -0.82
CA ARG A 212 -1.42 -15.92 -0.94
C ARG A 212 -0.09 -15.86 -0.18
N GLN A 213 0.58 -14.71 -0.20
CA GLN A 213 1.90 -14.55 0.43
C GLN A 213 1.83 -14.42 1.95
N VAL A 214 0.87 -13.66 2.47
CA VAL A 214 0.86 -13.27 3.90
C VAL A 214 -0.32 -13.83 4.69
N GLY A 215 -1.39 -14.28 4.03
CA GLY A 215 -2.62 -14.78 4.66
C GLY A 215 -3.43 -13.69 5.37
N ASP A 216 -4.41 -14.12 6.16
CA ASP A 216 -5.22 -13.23 6.99
C ASP A 216 -4.38 -12.51 8.04
N LEU A 217 -4.81 -11.30 8.43
CA LEU A 217 -4.07 -10.47 9.37
C LEU A 217 -3.92 -11.15 10.75
N LEU A 218 -2.69 -11.49 11.09
CA LEU A 218 -2.27 -12.04 12.36
C LEU A 218 -1.92 -10.91 13.32
N ILE A 219 -2.70 -10.82 14.40
CA ILE A 219 -2.55 -9.84 15.47
C ILE A 219 -2.08 -10.58 16.72
N ASP A 220 -1.02 -10.08 17.37
CA ASP A 220 -0.49 -10.70 18.59
C ASP A 220 -1.32 -10.38 19.84
N SER A 221 -0.94 -10.94 20.99
CA SER A 221 -1.65 -10.73 22.26
C SER A 221 -1.67 -9.29 22.76
N SER A 222 -0.80 -8.43 22.22
CA SER A 222 -0.74 -7.00 22.52
C SER A 222 -1.59 -6.17 21.56
N GLY A 223 -2.30 -6.82 20.63
CA GLY A 223 -3.12 -6.15 19.63
C GLY A 223 -2.33 -5.63 18.44
N ILE A 224 -1.07 -6.04 18.25
CA ILE A 224 -0.19 -5.55 17.18
C ILE A 224 -0.16 -6.52 16.01
N ALA A 225 -0.37 -6.01 14.80
CA ALA A 225 -0.24 -6.78 13.57
C ALA A 225 1.21 -7.23 13.36
N ARG A 226 1.38 -8.52 13.09
CA ARG A 226 2.68 -9.10 12.79
C ARG A 226 2.84 -9.39 11.30
N ARG A 227 1.85 -10.04 10.70
CA ARG A 227 1.86 -10.47 9.30
C ARG A 227 0.44 -10.57 8.78
N GLY A 228 0.23 -10.35 7.50
CA GLY A 228 -1.05 -10.63 6.84
C GLY A 228 -1.58 -9.44 6.03
N LEU A 229 -2.78 -9.61 5.50
CA LEU A 229 -3.42 -8.63 4.64
C LEU A 229 -4.42 -7.76 5.42
N LEU A 230 -4.21 -6.45 5.39
CA LEU A 230 -5.12 -5.43 5.92
C LEU A 230 -5.71 -4.65 4.75
N ILE A 231 -6.99 -4.82 4.43
CA ILE A 231 -7.58 -4.14 3.27
C ILE A 231 -8.24 -2.84 3.70
N ARG A 232 -8.03 -1.77 2.94
CA ARG A 232 -8.78 -0.52 3.06
C ARG A 232 -9.78 -0.42 1.93
N HIS A 233 -11.02 -0.08 2.24
CA HIS A 233 -12.01 0.31 1.24
C HIS A 233 -12.54 1.70 1.54
N LEU A 234 -12.18 2.66 0.67
CA LEU A 234 -12.71 4.03 0.73
C LEU A 234 -14.10 4.07 0.14
N VAL A 235 -15.12 4.34 0.98
CA VAL A 235 -16.48 4.54 0.48
C VAL A 235 -16.51 5.84 -0.32
N MET A 236 -16.83 5.72 -1.61
CA MET A 236 -16.90 6.84 -2.54
C MET A 236 -18.36 7.31 -2.69
N PRO A 237 -18.61 8.64 -2.73
CA PRO A 237 -19.96 9.17 -2.87
C PRO A 237 -20.59 8.73 -4.19
N SER A 238 -21.89 8.44 -4.17
CA SER A 238 -22.68 7.93 -5.28
C SER A 238 -22.17 6.61 -5.89
N CYS A 239 -21.35 5.84 -5.16
CA CYS A 239 -20.73 4.59 -5.64
C CYS A 239 -21.12 3.36 -4.80
N GLY A 240 -22.24 3.40 -4.07
CA GLY A 240 -22.62 2.34 -3.12
C GLY A 240 -22.71 0.93 -3.71
N GLU A 241 -23.12 0.78 -4.97
CA GLU A 241 -23.14 -0.54 -5.62
C GLU A 241 -21.72 -1.08 -5.86
N ASP A 242 -20.78 -0.21 -6.22
CA ASP A 242 -19.39 -0.61 -6.40
C ASP A 242 -18.72 -0.97 -5.06
N THR A 243 -19.10 -0.29 -3.98
CA THR A 243 -18.73 -0.69 -2.62
C THR A 243 -19.19 -2.11 -2.27
N LYS A 244 -20.44 -2.48 -2.63
CA LYS A 244 -20.92 -3.85 -2.45
C LYS A 244 -20.11 -4.85 -3.26
N ASN A 245 -19.78 -4.52 -4.52
CA ASN A 245 -18.93 -5.36 -5.36
C ASN A 245 -17.53 -5.56 -4.74
N VAL A 246 -16.94 -4.52 -4.15
CA VAL A 246 -15.65 -4.62 -3.42
C VAL A 246 -15.76 -5.57 -2.24
N LEU A 247 -16.77 -5.40 -1.39
CA LEU A 247 -16.94 -6.23 -0.20
C LEU A 247 -17.25 -7.70 -0.56
N GLN A 248 -18.07 -7.92 -1.59
CA GLN A 248 -18.36 -9.27 -2.10
C GLN A 248 -17.10 -9.94 -2.65
N PHE A 249 -16.28 -9.21 -3.42
CA PHE A 249 -14.98 -9.69 -3.89
C PHE A 249 -14.06 -10.12 -2.74
N ILE A 250 -13.93 -9.28 -1.72
CA ILE A 250 -13.07 -9.58 -0.56
C ILE A 250 -13.54 -10.88 0.12
N LYS A 251 -14.84 -11.02 0.35
CA LYS A 251 -15.40 -12.22 0.96
C LYS A 251 -15.16 -13.48 0.14
N ASP A 252 -15.50 -13.44 -1.14
CA ASP A 252 -15.57 -14.64 -1.97
C ASP A 252 -14.20 -15.09 -2.46
N GLU A 253 -13.29 -14.14 -2.69
CA GLU A 253 -12.03 -14.41 -3.38
C GLU A 253 -10.78 -14.21 -2.51
N ILE A 254 -10.89 -13.47 -1.40
CA ILE A 254 -9.75 -13.18 -0.52
C ILE A 254 -9.82 -14.00 0.76
N SER A 255 -10.79 -13.71 1.63
CA SER A 255 -11.03 -14.49 2.85
C SER A 255 -12.34 -14.08 3.51
N GLN A 256 -13.03 -15.05 4.13
CA GLN A 256 -14.15 -14.76 5.03
C GLN A 256 -13.70 -14.07 6.32
N ASP A 257 -12.43 -14.25 6.71
CA ASP A 257 -11.81 -13.64 7.90
C ASP A 257 -10.94 -12.42 7.53
N ALA A 258 -11.13 -11.85 6.33
CA ALA A 258 -10.39 -10.69 5.87
C ALA A 258 -10.59 -9.49 6.83
N PHE A 259 -9.49 -8.86 7.22
CA PHE A 259 -9.52 -7.61 7.98
C PHE A 259 -9.74 -6.44 7.01
N VAL A 260 -10.86 -5.73 7.14
CA VAL A 260 -11.23 -4.64 6.22
C VAL A 260 -11.57 -3.38 6.99
N ASN A 261 -10.83 -2.30 6.75
CA ASN A 261 -11.24 -0.96 7.15
C ASN A 261 -12.17 -0.34 6.11
N ILE A 262 -13.45 -0.22 6.46
CA ILE A 262 -14.44 0.51 5.68
C ILE A 262 -14.36 1.98 6.09
N MET A 263 -13.84 2.79 5.16
CA MET A 263 -13.40 4.14 5.43
C MET A 263 -14.46 5.18 5.03
N ALA A 264 -14.86 6.01 5.98
CA ALA A 264 -15.72 7.18 5.78
C ALA A 264 -14.94 8.48 5.52
N GLN A 265 -13.60 8.42 5.45
CA GLN A 265 -12.70 9.57 5.43
C GLN A 265 -12.72 10.35 4.09
N TYR A 266 -13.58 9.97 3.13
CA TYR A 266 -13.67 10.69 1.87
C TYR A 266 -14.03 12.17 2.06
N HIS A 267 -13.21 13.04 1.47
CA HIS A 267 -13.62 14.40 1.20
C HIS A 267 -13.08 14.89 -0.15
N PRO A 268 -13.78 15.81 -0.81
CA PRO A 268 -13.32 16.37 -2.08
C PRO A 268 -11.96 17.03 -1.92
N CYS A 269 -11.01 16.62 -2.76
CA CYS A 269 -9.66 17.14 -2.84
C CYS A 269 -9.19 17.19 -4.30
N TYR A 270 -8.10 17.91 -4.54
CA TYR A 270 -7.42 18.03 -5.82
C TYR A 270 -8.33 18.50 -6.98
N ARG A 271 -8.96 17.58 -7.71
CA ARG A 271 -9.84 17.87 -8.86
C ARG A 271 -11.24 17.28 -8.70
N ALA A 272 -11.60 16.81 -7.51
CA ALA A 272 -12.91 16.24 -7.23
C ALA A 272 -14.05 17.25 -7.43
N ASP A 273 -13.79 18.54 -7.25
CA ASP A 273 -14.71 19.66 -7.52
C ASP A 273 -15.22 19.70 -8.97
N LYS A 274 -14.45 19.14 -9.91
CA LYS A 274 -14.81 19.06 -11.34
C LYS A 274 -15.82 17.96 -11.67
N TYR A 275 -16.18 17.12 -10.69
CA TYR A 275 -17.03 15.96 -10.89
C TYR A 275 -18.14 15.96 -9.85
N ARG A 276 -19.37 16.28 -10.29
CA ARG A 276 -20.54 16.45 -9.41
C ARG A 276 -20.78 15.25 -8.49
N GLU A 277 -20.47 14.04 -8.96
CA GLU A 277 -20.65 12.78 -8.24
C GLU A 277 -19.74 12.65 -7.03
N ILE A 278 -18.53 13.21 -7.12
CA ILE A 278 -17.51 13.14 -6.05
C ILE A 278 -17.15 14.51 -5.48
N SER A 279 -17.90 15.56 -5.82
CA SER A 279 -17.65 16.93 -5.32
C SER A 279 -18.17 17.16 -3.90
N LYS A 280 -18.67 16.12 -3.22
CA LYS A 280 -19.22 16.19 -1.86
C LYS A 280 -18.73 15.00 -1.02
N ARG A 281 -18.76 15.15 0.30
CA ARG A 281 -18.55 14.02 1.23
C ARG A 281 -19.64 12.98 1.05
N ILE A 282 -19.35 11.75 1.46
CA ILE A 282 -20.36 10.71 1.59
C ILE A 282 -21.42 11.10 2.63
N THR A 283 -22.60 10.53 2.49
CA THR A 283 -23.68 10.63 3.47
C THR A 283 -23.55 9.53 4.53
N ASP A 284 -24.12 9.77 5.70
CA ASP A 284 -24.22 8.74 6.76
C ASP A 284 -24.98 7.49 6.27
N GLN A 285 -25.89 7.66 5.31
CA GLN A 285 -26.62 6.55 4.72
C GLN A 285 -25.70 5.64 3.88
N GLU A 286 -24.91 6.21 2.97
CA GLU A 286 -23.95 5.44 2.16
C GLU A 286 -22.95 4.67 3.02
N PHE A 287 -22.49 5.30 4.11
CA PHE A 287 -21.57 4.66 5.03
C PHE A 287 -22.22 3.52 5.82
N ARG A 288 -23.42 3.74 6.36
CA ARG A 288 -24.18 2.68 7.07
C ARG A 288 -24.50 1.51 6.16
N GLU A 289 -24.91 1.76 4.93
CA GLU A 289 -25.20 0.71 3.94
C GLU A 289 -23.98 -0.16 3.65
N ALA A 290 -22.78 0.43 3.56
CA ALA A 290 -21.54 -0.33 3.38
C ALA A 290 -21.27 -1.27 4.57
N LEU A 291 -21.42 -0.76 5.81
CA LEU A 291 -21.23 -1.56 7.04
C LEU A 291 -22.29 -2.65 7.19
N GLU A 292 -23.56 -2.34 6.91
CA GLU A 292 -24.66 -3.30 6.95
C GLU A 292 -24.50 -4.40 5.91
N PHE A 293 -24.08 -4.03 4.70
CA PHE A 293 -23.80 -5.01 3.64
C PHE A 293 -22.67 -5.96 4.05
N ALA A 294 -21.54 -5.43 4.53
CA ALA A 294 -20.42 -6.26 5.00
C ALA A 294 -20.86 -7.28 6.07
N ARG A 295 -21.68 -6.85 7.03
CA ARG A 295 -22.28 -7.73 8.05
C ARG A 295 -23.23 -8.77 7.45
N SER A 296 -24.08 -8.36 6.51
CA SER A 296 -25.08 -9.24 5.88
C SER A 296 -24.43 -10.38 5.09
N ILE A 297 -23.26 -10.13 4.51
CA ILE A 297 -22.48 -11.16 3.82
C ILE A 297 -21.51 -11.89 4.77
N GLY A 298 -21.44 -11.55 6.05
CA GLY A 298 -20.62 -12.29 7.03
C GLY A 298 -19.14 -11.95 7.05
N LEU A 299 -18.72 -10.77 6.55
CA LEU A 299 -17.38 -10.24 6.80
C LEU A 299 -17.31 -9.69 8.24
N SER A 300 -16.97 -10.55 9.19
CA SER A 300 -16.99 -10.24 10.63
C SER A 300 -15.91 -9.23 11.07
N ARG A 301 -14.78 -9.20 10.36
CA ARG A 301 -13.64 -8.29 10.58
C ARG A 301 -13.62 -7.10 9.63
N ALA A 302 -14.78 -6.78 9.02
CA ALA A 302 -14.98 -5.57 8.24
C ALA A 302 -15.71 -4.51 9.07
N SER A 303 -15.04 -3.41 9.39
CA SER A 303 -15.60 -2.36 10.23
C SER A 303 -14.94 -1.00 9.97
N HIS A 304 -15.43 0.04 10.65
CA HIS A 304 -14.74 1.32 10.71
C HIS A 304 -13.65 1.24 11.78
N HIS A 305 -12.41 1.48 11.39
CA HIS A 305 -11.26 1.52 12.29
C HIS A 305 -10.69 2.94 12.41
#